data_AF-A0AAW7BQR0-F1
#
_entry.id   AF-A0AAW7BQR0-F1
#
_cell.length_a   1.000
_cell.length_b   1.000
_cell.length_c   1.000
_cell.angle_alpha   90.00
_cell.angle_beta   90.00
_cell.angle_gamma   90.00
#
_symmetry.space_group_name_H-M   'P 1'
#
loop_
_entity.id
_entity.type
_entity.pdbx_description
1 polymer ?
#
loop_
_entity_poly.entity_id
_entity_poly.type
_entity_poly.pdbx_seq_one_letter_code
_entity_poly.pdbx_strand_id
1 'polypeptide(L)'
;MSERFQDFHDRLAAFDDQVINPSGNLPMSEIIDASRRRLLKNSLVLGAVGFLGGGLFPGRSLFAADAPVPTALLGFKGVPVQQDPKFDRVIVAEGYSARPFFSWGDAVVSGSPAWKGDASEDWKAQELQAGDNHDGMHYFPFPDAPDSHGLLVINHEYINPTLHPKGQTFEDRPDGSRGRPEGEVRKEIAAHGLSVIEVKKDAGGQWQRVEGSSYNRRITGSSPLDLSGPLAGHDLLRTASDPEAKQVLGTLNNCSMGVTPWGTYLA
;
A
#
# COMPACT_ATOMS: atom_id res chain seq x y z
N MET A 1 -39.02 14.34 -3.26
CA MET A 1 -38.19 13.31 -2.58
C MET A 1 -37.02 14.01 -1.91
N SER A 2 -37.20 14.53 -0.69
CA SER A 2 -36.11 15.23 0.03
C SER A 2 -36.03 14.83 1.51
N GLU A 3 -36.63 13.71 1.87
CA GLU A 3 -36.38 13.09 3.17
C GLU A 3 -35.45 11.89 2.95
N ARG A 4 -34.49 11.73 3.88
CA ARG A 4 -33.70 10.52 4.17
C ARG A 4 -32.22 10.48 3.75
N PHE A 5 -31.50 11.60 3.73
CA PHE A 5 -30.03 11.53 3.84
C PHE A 5 -29.58 11.58 5.30
N GLN A 6 -30.03 12.59 6.06
CA GLN A 6 -29.77 12.68 7.50
C GLN A 6 -30.27 11.44 8.25
N ASP A 7 -31.51 11.06 7.98
CA ASP A 7 -32.19 9.92 8.59
C ASP A 7 -31.53 8.56 8.28
N PHE A 8 -30.77 8.47 7.19
CA PHE A 8 -29.97 7.30 6.83
C PHE A 8 -28.66 7.26 7.63
N HIS A 9 -27.95 8.40 7.71
CA HIS A 9 -26.72 8.50 8.49
C HIS A 9 -26.97 8.37 9.99
N ASP A 10 -28.05 8.95 10.51
CA ASP A 10 -28.43 8.84 11.92
C ASP A 10 -28.79 7.39 12.28
N ARG A 11 -29.45 6.66 11.36
CA ARG A 11 -29.69 5.22 11.52
C ARG A 11 -28.41 4.41 11.49
N LEU A 12 -27.48 4.71 10.58
CA LEU A 12 -26.20 4.00 10.48
C LEU A 12 -25.36 4.23 11.73
N ALA A 13 -25.26 5.48 12.19
CA ALA A 13 -24.55 5.86 13.41
C ALA A 13 -25.14 5.21 14.68
N ALA A 14 -26.46 4.98 14.72
CA ALA A 14 -27.10 4.27 15.83
C ALA A 14 -26.69 2.77 15.94
N PHE A 15 -26.07 2.21 14.91
CA PHE A 15 -25.51 0.85 14.91
C PHE A 15 -23.99 0.81 15.09
N ASP A 16 -23.26 1.92 14.90
CA ASP A 16 -21.79 1.96 15.07
C ASP A 16 -21.36 1.65 16.51
N ASP A 17 -22.17 2.01 17.50
CA ASP A 17 -21.92 1.70 18.93
C ASP A 17 -22.50 0.35 19.39
N GLN A 18 -23.14 -0.41 18.49
CA GLN A 18 -23.67 -1.73 18.84
C GLN A 18 -22.59 -2.80 18.67
N VAL A 19 -22.45 -3.64 19.71
CA VAL A 19 -21.53 -4.77 19.67
C VAL A 19 -22.04 -5.81 18.65
N ILE A 20 -21.50 -5.75 17.44
CA ILE A 20 -21.82 -6.67 16.33
C ILE A 20 -21.14 -8.03 16.46
N ASN A 21 -20.25 -8.19 17.44
CA ASN A 21 -19.62 -9.47 17.78
C ASN A 21 -20.27 -10.07 19.04
N PRO A 22 -21.24 -10.99 18.92
CA PRO A 22 -21.91 -11.61 20.07
C PRO A 22 -21.08 -12.70 20.74
N SER A 23 -19.83 -12.94 20.31
CA SER A 23 -18.98 -13.95 20.93
C SER A 23 -18.60 -13.53 22.36
N GLY A 24 -18.63 -14.48 23.31
CA GLY A 24 -18.15 -14.27 24.68
C GLY A 24 -16.61 -14.17 24.79
N ASN A 25 -15.93 -13.85 23.68
CA ASN A 25 -14.48 -13.67 23.67
C ASN A 25 -14.11 -12.34 24.32
N LEU A 26 -12.93 -12.28 24.93
CA LEU A 26 -12.42 -11.06 25.52
C LEU A 26 -12.27 -9.97 24.44
N PRO A 27 -12.71 -8.72 24.70
CA PRO A 27 -12.54 -7.63 23.75
C PRO A 27 -11.05 -7.36 23.51
N MET A 28 -10.70 -6.89 22.31
CA MET A 28 -9.31 -6.61 21.92
C MET A 28 -8.60 -5.65 22.90
N SER A 29 -9.35 -4.73 23.52
CA SER A 29 -8.87 -3.84 24.58
C SER A 29 -8.39 -4.54 25.85
N GLU A 30 -8.92 -5.74 26.13
CA GLU A 30 -8.50 -6.60 27.24
C GLU A 30 -7.40 -7.60 26.82
N ILE A 31 -7.32 -7.94 25.54
CA ILE A 31 -6.22 -8.74 24.97
C ILE A 31 -4.93 -7.89 24.86
N ILE A 32 -5.05 -6.60 24.56
CA ILE A 32 -3.92 -5.67 24.52
C ILE A 32 -3.46 -5.42 25.96
N ASP A 33 -2.34 -6.04 26.32
CA ASP A 33 -1.69 -5.87 27.61
C ASP A 33 -1.46 -4.39 27.95
N ALA A 34 -2.24 -3.89 28.91
CA ALA A 34 -2.19 -2.53 29.42
C ALA A 34 -0.82 -2.18 30.06
N SER A 35 0.06 -3.16 30.30
CA SER A 35 1.41 -2.96 30.82
C SER A 35 2.24 -2.04 29.92
N ARG A 36 2.18 -2.22 28.59
CA ARG A 36 2.95 -1.42 27.62
C ARG A 36 2.46 0.03 27.57
N ARG A 37 1.15 0.23 27.65
CA ARG A 37 0.55 1.57 27.67
C ARG A 37 0.75 2.28 29.01
N ARG A 38 0.72 1.54 30.13
CA ARG A 38 1.08 2.07 31.46
C ARG A 38 2.54 2.44 31.54
N LEU A 39 3.46 1.67 30.96
CA LEU A 39 4.89 2.01 30.89
C LEU A 39 5.11 3.34 30.15
N LEU A 40 4.51 3.51 28.97
CA LEU A 40 4.59 4.75 28.17
C LEU A 40 3.94 5.96 28.85
N LYS A 41 2.81 5.76 29.53
CA LYS A 41 2.15 6.84 30.29
C LYS A 41 2.96 7.23 31.53
N ASN A 42 3.55 6.25 32.23
CA ASN A 42 4.32 6.49 33.45
C ASN A 42 5.73 7.04 33.17
N SER A 43 6.34 6.72 32.01
CA SER A 43 7.63 7.28 31.62
C SER A 43 7.56 8.78 31.30
N LEU A 44 6.40 9.27 30.82
CA LEU A 44 6.17 10.69 30.60
C LEU A 44 6.07 11.48 31.93
N VAL A 45 5.54 10.86 32.98
CA VAL A 45 5.39 11.49 34.31
C VAL A 45 6.74 11.63 35.01
N LEU A 46 7.62 10.64 34.91
CA LEU A 46 8.97 10.70 35.48
C LEU A 46 9.88 11.73 34.79
N GLY A 47 9.72 11.92 33.48
CA GLY A 47 10.46 12.95 32.72
C GLY A 47 10.09 14.38 33.11
N ALA A 48 8.82 14.64 33.47
CA ALA A 48 8.35 15.96 33.87
C ALA A 48 8.80 16.37 35.29
N VAL A 49 8.93 15.41 36.21
CA VAL A 49 9.38 15.69 37.59
C VAL A 49 10.89 15.99 37.64
N GLY A 50 11.70 15.35 36.79
CA GLY A 50 13.14 15.63 36.70
C GLY A 50 13.49 17.01 36.14
N PHE A 51 12.58 17.66 35.40
CA PHE A 51 12.82 18.96 34.78
C PHE A 51 12.44 20.16 35.68
N LEU A 52 11.69 19.95 36.76
CA LEU A 52 11.19 21.03 37.64
C LEU A 52 11.70 21.00 39.10
N GLY A 53 12.40 19.95 39.53
CA GLY A 53 12.82 19.79 40.92
C GLY A 53 14.32 19.57 41.07
N GLY A 54 15.10 20.65 41.08
CA GLY A 54 16.52 20.59 41.40
C GLY A 54 16.78 20.23 42.87
N GLY A 55 17.68 19.27 43.09
CA GLY A 55 18.52 19.16 44.27
C GLY A 55 17.92 18.50 45.52
N LEU A 56 18.79 17.79 46.24
CA LEU A 56 18.67 17.28 47.62
C LEU A 56 18.14 15.85 47.81
N PHE A 57 18.92 14.82 47.42
CA PHE A 57 19.12 13.61 48.27
C PHE A 57 20.45 12.91 47.90
N PRO A 58 21.41 12.74 48.82
CA PRO A 58 22.58 11.93 48.59
C PRO A 58 22.26 10.45 48.88
N GLY A 59 22.60 9.58 47.93
CA GLY A 59 22.73 8.15 48.17
C GLY A 59 21.45 7.33 48.00
N ARG A 60 21.39 6.56 46.91
CA ARG A 60 21.39 5.09 46.94
C ARG A 60 21.26 4.53 45.53
N SER A 61 22.39 4.06 45.00
CA SER A 61 22.44 3.00 44.01
C SER A 61 21.71 1.78 44.58
N LEU A 62 20.49 1.51 44.10
CA LEU A 62 19.73 0.32 44.50
C LEU A 62 19.11 -0.45 43.34
N PHE A 63 19.52 -0.22 42.09
CA PHE A 63 19.25 -1.14 40.98
C PHE A 63 20.34 -1.04 39.90
N ALA A 64 21.60 -1.26 40.27
CA ALA A 64 22.61 -1.66 39.29
C ALA A 64 22.48 -3.18 39.11
N ALA A 65 21.42 -3.60 38.44
CA ALA A 65 21.49 -4.86 37.71
C ALA A 65 22.44 -4.59 36.53
N ASP A 66 23.44 -5.44 36.34
CA ASP A 66 24.16 -5.59 35.08
C ASP A 66 23.17 -6.06 33.99
N ALA A 67 22.21 -5.20 33.66
CA ALA A 67 21.42 -5.37 32.46
C ALA A 67 22.39 -5.19 31.30
N PRO A 68 22.52 -6.16 30.38
CA PRO A 68 23.27 -5.93 29.16
C PRO A 68 22.73 -4.64 28.54
N VAL A 69 23.63 -3.66 28.33
CA VAL A 69 23.30 -2.42 27.63
C VAL A 69 22.60 -2.86 26.35
N PRO A 70 21.30 -2.54 26.17
CA PRO A 70 20.59 -2.95 24.97
C PRO A 70 21.43 -2.47 23.80
N THR A 71 21.85 -3.39 22.93
CA THR A 71 22.35 -2.98 21.62
C THR A 71 21.32 -2.01 21.08
N ALA A 72 21.73 -0.77 20.84
CA ALA A 72 20.81 0.22 20.32
C ALA A 72 20.20 -0.37 19.05
N LEU A 73 18.89 -0.59 19.05
CA LEU A 73 18.17 -1.10 17.87
C LEU A 73 18.43 -0.20 16.64
N LEU A 74 18.84 1.05 16.88
CA LEU A 74 19.27 2.03 15.90
C LEU A 74 20.79 2.01 15.76
N GLY A 75 21.28 1.27 14.76
CA GLY A 75 22.71 1.16 14.43
C GLY A 75 23.24 2.19 13.44
N PHE A 76 22.51 3.29 13.20
CA PHE A 76 22.88 4.32 12.21
C PHE A 76 22.80 5.72 12.81
N LYS A 77 23.58 6.65 12.25
CA LYS A 77 23.45 8.08 12.54
C LYS A 77 22.29 8.66 11.74
N GLY A 78 21.37 9.34 12.42
CA GLY A 78 20.23 10.01 11.76
C GLY A 78 20.67 10.99 10.67
N VAL A 79 19.87 11.11 9.63
CA VAL A 79 20.09 12.02 8.50
C VAL A 79 19.49 13.41 8.80
N PRO A 80 20.14 14.51 8.39
CA PRO A 80 19.59 15.85 8.59
C PRO A 80 18.37 16.09 7.70
N VAL A 81 17.39 16.84 8.23
CA VAL A 81 16.25 17.33 7.45
C VAL A 81 16.77 18.21 6.30
N GLN A 82 16.19 18.07 5.11
CA GLN A 82 16.43 18.95 3.98
C GLN A 82 15.19 19.82 3.73
N GLN A 83 15.41 21.12 3.58
CA GLN A 83 14.34 22.12 3.41
C GLN A 83 14.50 22.93 2.12
N ASP A 84 15.54 22.66 1.32
CA ASP A 84 15.72 23.33 0.03
C ASP A 84 14.61 22.86 -0.93
N PRO A 85 13.78 23.76 -1.48
CA PRO A 85 12.71 23.39 -2.40
C PRO A 85 13.21 22.78 -3.72
N LYS A 86 14.50 22.88 -4.04
CA LYS A 86 15.14 22.23 -5.20
C LYS A 86 15.72 20.86 -4.88
N PHE A 87 15.62 20.43 -3.64
CA PHE A 87 16.16 19.14 -3.22
C PHE A 87 15.28 18.01 -3.76
N ASP A 88 15.81 17.26 -4.72
CA ASP A 88 15.10 16.17 -5.40
C ASP A 88 15.97 14.90 -5.50
N ARG A 89 16.29 14.31 -4.34
CA ARG A 89 17.06 13.06 -4.24
C ARG A 89 16.80 12.35 -2.92
N VAL A 90 17.09 11.05 -2.86
CA VAL A 90 17.04 10.28 -1.61
C VAL A 90 18.38 10.41 -0.86
N ILE A 91 18.35 10.84 0.40
CA ILE A 91 19.48 10.75 1.33
C ILE A 91 19.26 9.57 2.28
N VAL A 92 20.31 8.76 2.45
CA VAL A 92 20.35 7.66 3.41
C VAL A 92 21.53 7.85 4.37
N ALA A 93 21.54 7.10 5.47
CA ALA A 93 22.62 7.15 6.46
C ALA A 93 23.96 6.66 5.88
N GLU A 94 25.07 7.03 6.53
CA GLU A 94 26.40 6.57 6.14
C GLU A 94 26.47 5.02 6.11
N GLY A 95 27.08 4.48 5.05
CA GLY A 95 27.15 3.03 4.81
C GLY A 95 25.92 2.43 4.10
N TYR A 96 24.86 3.20 3.85
CA TYR A 96 23.69 2.78 3.10
C TYR A 96 23.69 3.30 1.66
N SER A 97 22.92 2.67 0.79
CA SER A 97 22.63 3.15 -0.57
C SER A 97 21.16 2.96 -0.91
N ALA A 98 20.59 3.85 -1.72
CA ALA A 98 19.27 3.73 -2.29
C ALA A 98 19.39 3.75 -3.82
N ARG A 99 18.64 2.88 -4.50
CA ARG A 99 18.63 2.76 -5.95
C ARG A 99 17.19 2.53 -6.43
N PRO A 100 16.75 3.18 -7.51
CA PRO A 100 15.50 2.79 -8.16
C PRO A 100 15.54 1.31 -8.53
N PHE A 101 14.44 0.61 -8.27
CA PHE A 101 14.35 -0.84 -8.50
C PHE A 101 13.23 -1.18 -9.48
N PHE A 102 12.04 -0.62 -9.24
CA PHE A 102 10.85 -0.80 -10.04
C PHE A 102 10.09 0.52 -10.08
N SER A 103 9.88 1.05 -11.28
CA SER A 103 9.29 2.36 -11.54
C SER A 103 8.05 2.22 -12.42
N TRP A 104 7.14 3.20 -12.36
CA TRP A 104 6.04 3.30 -13.33
C TRP A 104 6.56 3.18 -14.78
N GLY A 105 5.85 2.42 -15.60
CA GLY A 105 6.22 2.18 -17.00
C GLY A 105 7.21 1.03 -17.22
N ASP A 106 7.84 0.51 -16.15
CA ASP A 106 8.71 -0.65 -16.25
C ASP A 106 7.96 -1.89 -16.75
N ALA A 107 8.62 -2.76 -17.51
CA ALA A 107 8.01 -4.02 -17.95
C ALA A 107 7.65 -4.92 -16.75
N VAL A 108 6.45 -5.53 -16.81
CA VAL A 108 6.01 -6.56 -15.87
C VAL A 108 5.77 -7.85 -16.64
N VAL A 109 4.85 -7.81 -17.60
CA VAL A 109 4.45 -8.99 -18.37
C VAL A 109 5.36 -9.16 -19.58
N SER A 110 5.68 -10.42 -19.91
CA SER A 110 6.47 -10.74 -21.11
C SER A 110 5.85 -10.13 -22.37
N GLY A 111 6.68 -9.51 -23.22
CA GLY A 111 6.22 -8.78 -24.40
C GLY A 111 5.77 -7.34 -24.12
N SER A 112 5.88 -6.85 -22.87
CA SER A 112 5.71 -5.43 -22.56
C SER A 112 6.66 -4.58 -23.42
N PRO A 113 6.18 -3.48 -24.04
CA PRO A 113 7.05 -2.55 -24.72
C PRO A 113 7.97 -1.84 -23.73
N ALA A 114 9.15 -1.47 -24.20
CA ALA A 114 10.09 -0.66 -23.42
C ALA A 114 9.48 0.73 -23.16
N TRP A 115 9.71 1.25 -21.96
CA TRP A 115 9.34 2.61 -21.59
C TRP A 115 10.02 3.63 -22.50
N LYS A 116 9.23 4.57 -23.02
CA LYS A 116 9.66 5.63 -23.95
C LYS A 116 10.22 6.84 -23.24
N GLY A 117 9.97 7.00 -21.95
CA GLY A 117 10.45 8.15 -21.16
C GLY A 117 9.50 9.35 -21.12
N ASP A 118 8.45 9.37 -21.95
CA ASP A 118 7.56 10.51 -22.13
C ASP A 118 6.07 10.22 -21.88
N ALA A 119 5.75 8.99 -21.46
CA ALA A 119 4.38 8.49 -21.27
C ALA A 119 3.51 8.46 -22.54
N SER A 120 4.09 8.44 -23.74
CA SER A 120 3.33 8.37 -25.01
C SER A 120 2.85 6.96 -25.39
N GLU A 121 3.07 5.97 -24.54
CA GLU A 121 2.49 4.63 -24.63
C GLU A 121 0.96 4.67 -24.54
N ASP A 122 0.31 3.74 -25.24
CA ASP A 122 -1.13 3.58 -25.19
C ASP A 122 -1.57 2.71 -24.00
N TRP A 123 -2.87 2.50 -23.87
CA TRP A 123 -3.43 1.70 -22.78
C TRP A 123 -3.01 0.23 -22.83
N LYS A 124 -2.75 -0.34 -24.01
CA LYS A 124 -2.33 -1.75 -24.16
C LYS A 124 -0.93 -1.96 -23.62
N ALA A 125 -0.04 -1.01 -23.86
CA ALA A 125 1.27 -1.00 -23.23
C ALA A 125 1.16 -0.86 -21.70
N GLN A 126 0.32 0.07 -21.23
CA GLN A 126 0.12 0.29 -19.79
C GLN A 126 -0.46 -0.94 -19.07
N GLU A 127 -1.23 -1.80 -19.73
CA GLU A 127 -1.71 -3.09 -19.17
C GLU A 127 -0.58 -4.11 -18.92
N LEU A 128 0.59 -3.94 -19.54
CA LEU A 128 1.73 -4.85 -19.43
C LEU A 128 2.89 -4.28 -18.59
N GLN A 129 2.86 -2.97 -18.34
CA GLN A 129 3.87 -2.23 -17.60
C GLN A 129 3.50 -2.07 -16.13
N ALA A 130 4.40 -1.57 -15.28
CA ALA A 130 4.07 -1.14 -13.93
C ALA A 130 3.00 -0.04 -13.97
N GLY A 131 2.05 -0.09 -13.03
CA GLY A 131 1.10 0.99 -12.81
C GLY A 131 1.78 2.25 -12.24
N ASP A 132 0.97 3.28 -12.02
CA ASP A 132 1.43 4.56 -11.48
C ASP A 132 1.26 4.59 -9.95
N ASN A 133 2.01 5.45 -9.27
CA ASN A 133 1.97 5.68 -7.82
C ASN A 133 1.94 4.38 -6.98
N HIS A 134 3.10 3.70 -6.93
CA HIS A 134 3.30 2.54 -6.06
C HIS A 134 2.94 2.84 -4.60
N ASP A 135 2.16 1.95 -3.97
CA ASP A 135 1.80 2.05 -2.56
C ASP A 135 2.12 0.73 -1.82
N GLY A 136 1.15 0.10 -1.16
CA GLY A 136 1.33 -1.12 -0.37
C GLY A 136 2.09 -2.19 -1.13
N MET A 137 3.05 -2.85 -0.46
CA MET A 137 3.85 -3.89 -1.09
C MET A 137 4.31 -4.97 -0.11
N HIS A 138 4.39 -6.23 -0.57
CA HIS A 138 4.92 -7.34 0.21
C HIS A 138 5.82 -8.29 -0.59
N TYR A 139 6.88 -8.78 0.06
CA TYR A 139 7.74 -9.83 -0.49
C TYR A 139 7.32 -11.21 0.05
N PHE A 140 6.95 -12.12 -0.85
CA PHE A 140 6.64 -13.52 -0.58
C PHE A 140 7.83 -14.40 -0.97
N PRO A 141 8.58 -14.95 0.00
CA PRO A 141 9.72 -15.80 -0.29
C PRO A 141 9.32 -17.14 -0.91
N PHE A 142 10.13 -17.64 -1.86
CA PHE A 142 10.00 -19.03 -2.28
C PHE A 142 10.67 -19.96 -1.26
N PRO A 143 10.04 -21.11 -0.91
CA PRO A 143 10.53 -21.97 0.17
C PRO A 143 11.95 -22.53 -0.04
N ASP A 144 12.39 -22.68 -1.28
CA ASP A 144 13.72 -23.19 -1.63
C ASP A 144 14.82 -22.14 -1.53
N ALA A 145 14.48 -20.85 -1.53
CA ALA A 145 15.42 -19.74 -1.47
C ALA A 145 14.84 -18.50 -0.75
N PRO A 146 14.41 -18.62 0.52
CA PRO A 146 13.56 -17.63 1.17
C PRO A 146 14.23 -16.27 1.44
N ASP A 147 15.56 -16.21 1.47
CA ASP A 147 16.31 -14.97 1.70
C ASP A 147 16.82 -14.30 0.42
N SER A 148 16.53 -14.88 -0.75
CA SER A 148 17.16 -14.49 -2.01
C SER A 148 16.28 -14.61 -3.25
N HIS A 149 15.06 -15.17 -3.15
CA HIS A 149 14.20 -15.40 -4.30
C HIS A 149 12.73 -15.45 -3.90
N GLY A 150 11.86 -14.75 -4.60
CA GLY A 150 10.43 -14.77 -4.32
C GLY A 150 9.64 -13.82 -5.21
N LEU A 151 8.44 -13.49 -4.77
CA LEU A 151 7.55 -12.56 -5.45
C LEU A 151 7.47 -11.25 -4.66
N LEU A 152 7.53 -10.12 -5.34
CA LEU A 152 7.17 -8.82 -4.80
C LEU A 152 5.83 -8.41 -5.40
N VAL A 153 4.82 -8.23 -4.54
CA VAL A 153 3.48 -7.76 -4.91
C VAL A 153 3.38 -6.30 -4.50
N ILE A 154 2.96 -5.43 -5.42
CA ILE A 154 2.93 -3.97 -5.26
C ILE A 154 1.61 -3.42 -5.77
N ASN A 155 0.99 -2.54 -5.00
CA ASN A 155 -0.21 -1.79 -5.37
C ASN A 155 0.12 -0.56 -6.23
N HIS A 156 -0.86 -0.14 -7.03
CA HIS A 156 -0.86 1.10 -7.84
C HIS A 156 -2.12 1.90 -7.50
N GLU A 157 -1.96 2.94 -6.69
CA GLU A 157 -3.09 3.55 -5.98
C GLU A 157 -3.88 4.52 -6.87
N TYR A 158 -3.21 5.45 -7.52
CA TYR A 158 -3.86 6.50 -8.31
C TYR A 158 -2.99 6.89 -9.50
N ILE A 159 -3.45 7.87 -10.28
CA ILE A 159 -2.74 8.37 -11.46
C ILE A 159 -2.41 9.85 -11.35
N ASN A 160 -1.31 10.25 -11.97
CA ASN A 160 -0.95 11.66 -12.11
C ASN A 160 -1.37 12.21 -13.49
N PRO A 161 -1.61 13.53 -13.62
CA PRO A 161 -1.83 14.17 -14.92
C PRO A 161 -0.71 13.92 -15.95
N THR A 162 0.50 13.61 -15.47
CA THR A 162 1.68 13.24 -16.28
C THR A 162 1.53 11.91 -17.01
N LEU A 163 0.50 11.10 -16.70
CA LEU A 163 0.15 9.88 -17.44
C LEU A 163 -0.15 10.18 -18.92
N HIS A 164 -0.63 11.39 -19.21
CA HIS A 164 -0.93 11.87 -20.55
C HIS A 164 0.06 12.98 -20.94
N PRO A 165 0.87 12.81 -22.00
CA PRO A 165 1.91 13.78 -22.37
C PRO A 165 1.38 15.20 -22.65
N LYS A 166 0.11 15.30 -23.06
CA LYS A 166 -0.58 16.56 -23.37
C LYS A 166 -1.51 17.02 -22.24
N GLY A 167 -1.48 16.35 -21.09
CA GLY A 167 -2.53 16.43 -20.09
C GLY A 167 -3.82 15.76 -20.57
N GLN A 168 -4.88 15.87 -19.76
CA GLN A 168 -6.19 15.31 -20.08
C GLN A 168 -6.82 16.02 -21.27
N THR A 169 -7.31 15.26 -22.26
CA THR A 169 -7.96 15.82 -23.44
C THR A 169 -9.45 15.46 -23.50
N PHE A 170 -10.21 16.17 -24.36
CA PHE A 170 -11.64 16.00 -24.54
C PHE A 170 -12.03 16.10 -26.01
N GLU A 171 -12.88 15.17 -26.45
CA GLU A 171 -13.38 15.05 -27.82
C GLU A 171 -14.89 15.33 -27.87
N ASP A 172 -15.36 15.87 -28.99
CA ASP A 172 -16.78 16.06 -29.26
C ASP A 172 -17.43 14.72 -29.62
N ARG A 173 -18.60 14.45 -29.05
CA ARG A 173 -19.38 13.24 -29.30
C ARG A 173 -20.53 13.49 -30.27
N PRO A 174 -21.05 12.45 -30.96
CA PRO A 174 -22.16 12.61 -31.89
C PRO A 174 -23.45 13.18 -31.29
N ASP A 175 -23.63 13.07 -29.97
CA ASP A 175 -24.77 13.62 -29.23
C ASP A 175 -24.61 15.11 -28.85
N GLY A 176 -23.52 15.75 -29.29
CA GLY A 176 -23.19 17.14 -29.00
C GLY A 176 -22.55 17.36 -27.62
N SER A 177 -22.32 16.30 -26.84
CA SER A 177 -21.57 16.37 -25.58
C SER A 177 -20.06 16.32 -25.81
N ARG A 178 -19.28 16.65 -24.78
CA ARG A 178 -17.82 16.44 -24.76
C ARG A 178 -17.46 15.32 -23.80
N GLY A 179 -16.48 14.49 -24.17
CA GLY A 179 -16.03 13.38 -23.35
C GLY A 179 -14.54 13.12 -23.44
N ARG A 180 -14.02 12.34 -22.49
CA ARG A 180 -12.64 11.85 -22.54
C ARG A 180 -12.49 10.83 -23.69
N PRO A 181 -11.36 10.85 -24.43
CA PRO A 181 -11.06 9.80 -25.40
C PRO A 181 -11.01 8.44 -24.71
N GLU A 182 -11.60 7.42 -25.34
CA GLU A 182 -11.66 6.07 -24.74
C GLU A 182 -10.28 5.51 -24.42
N GLY A 183 -9.30 5.73 -25.30
CA GLY A 183 -7.92 5.28 -25.10
C GLY A 183 -7.24 5.90 -23.88
N GLU A 184 -7.53 7.16 -23.58
CA GLU A 184 -7.02 7.82 -22.36
C GLU A 184 -7.65 7.19 -21.12
N VAL A 185 -8.98 7.02 -21.10
CA VAL A 185 -9.68 6.41 -19.96
C VAL A 185 -9.22 4.97 -19.71
N ARG A 186 -9.03 4.17 -20.77
CA ARG A 186 -8.48 2.81 -20.64
C ARG A 186 -7.08 2.82 -20.07
N LYS A 187 -6.23 3.78 -20.46
CA LYS A 187 -4.88 3.91 -19.93
C LYS A 187 -4.90 4.26 -18.44
N GLU A 188 -5.79 5.16 -18.04
CA GLU A 188 -6.03 5.53 -16.65
C GLU A 188 -6.43 4.30 -15.81
N ILE A 189 -7.40 3.51 -16.28
CA ILE A 189 -7.83 2.26 -15.63
C ILE A 189 -6.67 1.24 -15.56
N ALA A 190 -5.89 1.11 -16.63
CA ALA A 190 -4.76 0.18 -16.70
C ALA A 190 -3.58 0.58 -15.81
N ALA A 191 -3.47 1.86 -15.41
CA ALA A 191 -2.41 2.35 -14.53
C ALA A 191 -2.66 2.04 -13.04
N HIS A 192 -3.88 1.61 -12.67
CA HIS A 192 -4.22 1.19 -11.31
C HIS A 192 -4.00 -0.33 -11.10
N GLY A 193 -4.24 -0.78 -9.88
CA GLY A 193 -4.32 -2.20 -9.53
C GLY A 193 -3.06 -2.69 -8.86
N LEU A 194 -2.48 -3.78 -9.37
CA LEU A 194 -1.30 -4.42 -8.80
C LEU A 194 -0.30 -4.86 -9.88
N SER A 195 0.96 -4.93 -9.47
CA SER A 195 2.01 -5.72 -10.11
C SER A 195 2.44 -6.86 -9.20
N VAL A 196 2.52 -8.06 -9.75
CA VAL A 196 3.28 -9.17 -9.17
C VAL A 196 4.54 -9.33 -10.01
N ILE A 197 5.71 -9.28 -9.39
CA ILE A 197 7.00 -9.48 -10.06
C ILE A 197 7.83 -10.51 -9.32
N GLU A 198 8.46 -11.42 -10.03
CA GLU A 198 9.47 -12.30 -9.47
C GLU A 198 10.80 -11.53 -9.30
N VAL A 199 11.42 -11.68 -8.13
CA VAL A 199 12.66 -11.02 -7.77
C VAL A 199 13.66 -12.01 -7.19
N LYS A 200 14.93 -11.85 -7.55
CA LYS A 200 16.02 -12.74 -7.12
C LYS A 200 17.32 -11.98 -6.90
N LYS A 201 18.09 -12.33 -5.87
CA LYS A 201 19.45 -11.81 -5.68
C LYS A 201 20.40 -12.41 -6.71
N ASP A 202 21.22 -11.56 -7.32
CA ASP A 202 22.34 -11.98 -8.14
C ASP A 202 23.52 -12.51 -7.30
N ALA A 203 24.61 -12.91 -7.96
CA ALA A 203 25.82 -13.40 -7.31
C ALA A 203 26.51 -12.34 -6.41
N GLY A 204 26.24 -11.05 -6.61
CA GLY A 204 26.69 -9.95 -5.77
C GLY A 204 25.71 -9.60 -4.63
N GLY A 205 24.66 -10.40 -4.45
CA GLY A 205 23.65 -10.22 -3.42
C GLY A 205 22.67 -9.08 -3.69
N GLN A 206 22.66 -8.49 -4.89
CA GLN A 206 21.75 -7.41 -5.27
C GLN A 206 20.46 -7.98 -5.83
N TRP A 207 19.32 -7.44 -5.41
CA TRP A 207 18.02 -7.83 -5.96
C TRP A 207 17.92 -7.43 -7.44
N GLN A 208 17.44 -8.37 -8.24
CA GLN A 208 17.13 -8.21 -9.66
C GLN A 208 15.68 -8.66 -9.90
N ARG A 209 15.05 -8.10 -10.93
CA ARG A 209 13.77 -8.58 -11.44
C ARG A 209 14.00 -9.75 -12.39
N VAL A 210 13.14 -10.76 -12.33
CA VAL A 210 13.20 -11.90 -13.25
C VAL A 210 12.27 -11.63 -14.42
N GLU A 211 12.87 -11.11 -15.49
CA GLU A 211 12.17 -10.83 -16.75
C GLU A 211 11.59 -12.10 -17.38
N GLY A 212 10.38 -12.00 -17.92
CA GLY A 212 9.71 -13.14 -18.57
C GLY A 212 9.25 -14.26 -17.62
N SER A 213 9.29 -14.03 -16.30
CA SER A 213 8.74 -14.98 -15.32
C SER A 213 7.26 -15.25 -15.57
N SER A 214 6.86 -16.52 -15.42
CA SER A 214 5.45 -16.94 -15.48
C SER A 214 4.62 -16.41 -14.31
N TYR A 215 5.26 -15.95 -13.24
CA TYR A 215 4.58 -15.33 -12.10
C TYR A 215 4.29 -13.85 -12.31
N ASN A 216 5.00 -13.20 -13.24
CA ASN A 216 4.80 -11.77 -13.46
C ASN A 216 3.40 -11.51 -13.99
N ARG A 217 2.68 -10.61 -13.32
CA ARG A 217 1.27 -10.36 -13.61
C ARG A 217 0.90 -8.91 -13.34
N ARG A 218 0.06 -8.37 -14.22
CA ARG A 218 -0.73 -7.18 -13.94
C ARG A 218 -2.16 -7.57 -13.59
N ILE A 219 -2.66 -6.97 -12.52
CA ILE A 219 -4.07 -6.92 -12.18
C ILE A 219 -4.43 -5.44 -12.26
N THR A 220 -5.42 -5.08 -13.05
CA THR A 220 -5.75 -3.71 -13.41
C THR A 220 -7.17 -3.35 -12.98
N GLY A 221 -7.57 -2.10 -13.16
CA GLY A 221 -8.96 -1.67 -13.03
C GLY A 221 -9.93 -2.27 -14.07
N SER A 222 -9.45 -3.11 -14.99
CA SER A 222 -10.25 -3.83 -15.98
C SER A 222 -10.16 -5.36 -15.86
N SER A 223 -9.35 -5.88 -14.94
CA SER A 223 -9.15 -7.32 -14.77
C SER A 223 -10.40 -7.98 -14.18
N PRO A 224 -10.89 -9.11 -14.72
CA PRO A 224 -12.03 -9.81 -14.12
C PRO A 224 -11.64 -10.39 -12.75
N LEU A 225 -12.47 -10.13 -11.75
CA LEU A 225 -12.32 -10.59 -10.37
C LEU A 225 -13.62 -11.22 -9.88
N ASP A 226 -13.50 -12.34 -9.16
CA ASP A 226 -14.65 -13.01 -8.57
C ASP A 226 -15.07 -12.31 -7.27
N LEU A 227 -16.39 -12.19 -7.07
CA LEU A 227 -17.00 -11.79 -5.81
C LEU A 227 -17.30 -13.05 -4.97
N SER A 228 -16.94 -12.99 -3.69
CA SER A 228 -17.21 -14.07 -2.73
C SER A 228 -17.79 -13.49 -1.44
N GLY A 229 -18.13 -14.38 -0.50
CA GLY A 229 -18.75 -14.02 0.77
C GLY A 229 -20.27 -13.79 0.69
N PRO A 230 -20.89 -13.32 1.79
CA PRO A 230 -22.35 -13.32 1.93
C PRO A 230 -23.13 -12.49 0.91
N LEU A 231 -22.48 -11.52 0.27
CA LEU A 231 -23.12 -10.63 -0.72
C LEU A 231 -22.91 -11.06 -2.17
N ALA A 232 -22.10 -12.09 -2.44
CA ALA A 232 -21.97 -12.61 -3.80
C ALA A 232 -23.33 -13.13 -4.30
N GLY A 233 -23.77 -12.66 -5.46
CA GLY A 233 -25.08 -12.96 -6.05
C GLY A 233 -26.22 -12.06 -5.60
N HIS A 234 -25.98 -11.12 -4.68
CA HIS A 234 -27.01 -10.24 -4.13
C HIS A 234 -27.54 -9.26 -5.19
N ASP A 235 -28.86 -9.02 -5.20
CA ASP A 235 -29.53 -8.21 -6.21
C ASP A 235 -28.93 -6.78 -6.35
N LEU A 236 -28.46 -6.20 -5.24
CA LEU A 236 -27.83 -4.87 -5.23
C LEU A 236 -26.46 -4.81 -5.93
N LEU A 237 -25.80 -5.94 -6.15
CA LEU A 237 -24.52 -5.99 -6.86
C LEU A 237 -24.70 -6.32 -8.35
N ARG A 238 -25.93 -6.56 -8.81
CA ARG A 238 -26.18 -6.86 -10.23
C ARG A 238 -25.99 -5.62 -11.07
N THR A 239 -25.31 -5.80 -12.20
CA THR A 239 -25.14 -4.78 -13.23
C THR A 239 -25.52 -5.35 -14.58
N ALA A 240 -25.65 -4.49 -15.61
CA ALA A 240 -25.91 -4.98 -16.97
C ALA A 240 -24.78 -5.89 -17.50
N SER A 241 -23.53 -5.64 -17.05
CA SER A 241 -22.35 -6.44 -17.42
C SER A 241 -22.15 -7.68 -16.56
N ASP A 242 -22.72 -7.73 -15.36
CA ASP A 242 -22.76 -8.91 -14.51
C ASP A 242 -24.15 -9.09 -13.86
N PRO A 243 -25.10 -9.70 -14.58
CA PRO A 243 -26.43 -9.98 -14.05
C PRO A 243 -26.45 -11.02 -12.93
N GLU A 244 -25.38 -11.81 -12.78
CA GLU A 244 -25.28 -12.82 -11.73
C GLU A 244 -24.74 -12.25 -10.41
N ALA A 245 -24.18 -11.03 -10.41
CA ALA A 245 -23.57 -10.39 -9.24
C ALA A 245 -22.44 -11.21 -8.59
N LYS A 246 -21.65 -11.90 -9.41
CA LYS A 246 -20.55 -12.78 -8.99
C LYS A 246 -19.19 -12.33 -9.50
N GLN A 247 -19.12 -11.34 -10.38
CA GLN A 247 -17.88 -10.85 -10.95
C GLN A 247 -17.87 -9.33 -11.05
N VAL A 248 -16.70 -8.75 -10.82
CA VAL A 248 -16.45 -7.33 -11.00
C VAL A 248 -15.27 -7.14 -11.95
N LEU A 249 -15.28 -6.04 -12.69
CA LEU A 249 -14.13 -5.62 -13.47
C LEU A 249 -13.27 -4.71 -12.61
N GLY A 250 -12.13 -5.26 -12.21
CA GLY A 250 -11.00 -4.55 -11.70
C GLY A 250 -11.01 -4.24 -10.21
N THR A 251 -9.86 -3.75 -9.78
CA THR A 251 -9.62 -3.14 -8.47
C THR A 251 -8.89 -1.82 -8.71
N LEU A 252 -9.29 -0.81 -7.96
CA LEU A 252 -8.87 0.58 -8.11
C LEU A 252 -8.57 1.15 -6.72
N ASN A 253 -7.77 2.21 -6.67
CA ASN A 253 -7.46 2.92 -5.43
C ASN A 253 -6.82 1.98 -4.38
N ASN A 254 -5.96 1.07 -4.86
CA ASN A 254 -5.24 0.10 -4.04
C ASN A 254 -4.17 0.86 -3.23
N CYS A 255 -4.48 1.14 -1.97
CA CYS A 255 -3.63 1.93 -1.09
C CYS A 255 -2.60 1.01 -0.41
N SER A 256 -2.80 0.68 0.86
CA SER A 256 -1.91 -0.18 1.64
C SER A 256 -2.13 -1.67 1.37
N MET A 257 -1.58 -2.54 2.22
CA MET A 257 -1.73 -3.98 2.05
C MET A 257 -1.80 -4.76 3.35
N GLY A 258 -2.29 -5.99 3.25
CA GLY A 258 -2.25 -7.01 4.29
C GLY A 258 -1.71 -8.34 3.77
N VAL A 259 -1.18 -9.15 4.67
CA VAL A 259 -0.63 -10.47 4.34
C VAL A 259 -1.24 -11.50 5.25
N THR A 260 -1.74 -12.58 4.66
CA THR A 260 -2.30 -13.68 5.41
C THR A 260 -1.23 -14.73 5.73
N PRO A 261 -1.36 -15.46 6.86
CA PRO A 261 -0.40 -16.51 7.21
C PRO A 261 -0.43 -17.73 6.27
N TRP A 262 -1.41 -17.82 5.38
CA TRP A 262 -1.50 -18.85 4.33
C TRP A 262 -0.99 -18.35 2.97
N GLY A 263 -0.25 -17.24 2.94
CA GLY A 263 0.50 -16.80 1.76
C GLY A 263 -0.34 -16.08 0.71
N THR A 264 -1.35 -15.31 1.12
CA THR A 264 -2.13 -14.46 0.21
C THR A 264 -1.96 -12.98 0.53
N TYR A 265 -2.05 -12.16 -0.51
CA TYR A 265 -1.99 -10.71 -0.44
C TYR A 265 -3.39 -10.10 -0.38
N LEU A 266 -3.57 -9.08 0.46
CA LEU A 266 -4.76 -8.25 0.56
C LEU A 266 -4.39 -6.86 0.06
N ALA A 267 -5.09 -6.39 -0.97
CA ALA A 267 -4.79 -5.17 -1.72
C ALA A 267 -5.74 -4.02 -1.40
#